data_AF-A0A7Y4R7S2-F1
#
_entry.id   AF-A0A7Y4R7S2-F1
#
_cell.length_a   1.000
_cell.length_b   1.000
_cell.length_c   1.000
_cell.angle_alpha   90.00
_cell.angle_beta   90.00
_cell.angle_gamma   90.00
#
_symmetry.space_group_name_H-M   'P 1'
#
loop_
_entity.id
_entity.type
_entity.pdbx_description
1 polymer ?
#
loop_
_entity_poly.entity_id
_entity_poly.type
_entity_poly.pdbx_seq_one_letter_code
_entity_poly.pdbx_strand_id
1 'polypeptide(L)'
;MTPAVRKRPGHRPPDTLGRSLRLVHEDDDLMVVDKPIGMLSARLGQEGGGDSAFDLVRRHVAQTTSKPRPADRGERRREPVAWIIHRLDKDVSGLMVFAKSHRAFTALKEDLRARRMVRRYAAVVEGTMPVDPPDAPWRWIAGFLHDSGPGRRVRVLRDEVPTTDDEHAEHAVTHYRVLAVGNERSLVEARLQTGRKHQIRAHLASIGHTVVGDRLYQPGKSRGGERIRRVMLHAAELRLTHPATGQQVCWTAPPPAVFTALVGALPAAWPPTVSGPASIMPVPDKAPAGTGPRSASAAPRRPAPEREPRPDAGWDDVADWYADLVGSGASDHHEEVVLPGVLRLLAPHRGQSFLDVASGEGRLCRDLAALGVRCTGVDASAKLLAAARRGSRAIPVNDRPKFVEADARDLPGALVQGDDFQPFDLAGCVLAMMNIDPLEPVLQGVARCVKPGGRFVIVLLHPAFRSPGITAWGWERGRKGGKPVMRQYRRVDSYLSPLPRAIVMNPGRAAHGKTPITTTTWHRPLQTYVESLVHAGFVVDALEEWTSHRRSDPGPRAVEENRARREIPLFLALRAVRR
;
A
#
# COMPACT_ATOMS: atom_id res chain seq x y z
N MET A 1 -10.20 34.77 -15.49
CA MET A 1 -10.78 34.10 -16.68
C MET A 1 -10.57 32.61 -16.55
N THR A 2 -11.65 31.87 -16.32
CA THR A 2 -11.69 30.40 -16.17
C THR A 2 -11.42 29.75 -17.53
N PRO A 3 -10.47 28.81 -17.67
CA PRO A 3 -10.36 28.07 -18.91
C PRO A 3 -11.54 27.10 -18.99
N ALA A 4 -12.41 27.32 -19.96
CA ALA A 4 -13.57 26.50 -20.21
C ALA A 4 -13.15 25.06 -20.55
N VAL A 5 -13.74 24.08 -19.85
CA VAL A 5 -13.78 22.68 -20.29
C VAL A 5 -14.35 22.68 -21.72
N ARG A 6 -13.53 22.32 -22.71
CA ARG A 6 -13.99 22.24 -24.11
C ARG A 6 -15.06 21.15 -24.22
N LYS A 7 -16.34 21.53 -24.08
CA LYS A 7 -17.45 20.72 -24.60
C LYS A 7 -17.29 20.65 -26.12
N ARG A 8 -17.20 19.45 -26.68
CA ARG A 8 -17.23 19.27 -28.14
C ARG A 8 -18.56 19.85 -28.67
N PRO A 9 -18.58 20.70 -29.70
CA PRO A 9 -19.83 21.16 -30.29
C PRO A 9 -20.50 20.00 -31.05
N GLY A 10 -21.79 19.78 -30.83
CA GLY A 10 -22.66 19.05 -31.76
C GLY A 10 -22.99 17.58 -31.48
N HIS A 11 -22.66 17.01 -30.32
CA HIS A 11 -23.16 15.68 -29.95
C HIS A 11 -23.63 15.69 -28.48
N ARG A 12 -24.94 15.70 -28.27
CA ARG A 12 -25.52 15.53 -26.93
C ARG A 12 -25.31 14.05 -26.57
N PRO A 13 -24.54 13.69 -25.54
CA PRO A 13 -24.39 12.30 -25.14
C PRO A 13 -25.78 11.72 -24.83
N PRO A 14 -26.03 10.43 -25.13
CA PRO A 14 -27.28 9.81 -24.72
C PRO A 14 -27.38 9.82 -23.19
N ASP A 15 -28.57 10.11 -22.67
CA ASP A 15 -28.81 10.12 -21.22
C ASP A 15 -28.62 8.73 -20.59
N THR A 16 -28.65 7.66 -21.40
CA THR A 16 -28.46 6.27 -20.98
C THR A 16 -27.65 5.49 -22.03
N LEU A 17 -26.62 4.78 -21.58
CA LEU A 17 -25.84 3.84 -22.39
C LEU A 17 -26.56 2.48 -22.44
N GLY A 18 -26.73 1.95 -23.65
CA GLY A 18 -27.51 0.74 -23.87
C GLY A 18 -28.97 0.95 -23.50
N ARG A 19 -29.51 0.15 -22.57
CA ARG A 19 -30.91 0.24 -22.11
C ARG A 19 -31.07 0.66 -20.64
N SER A 20 -29.98 0.76 -19.88
CA SER A 20 -30.11 0.83 -18.41
C SER A 20 -28.98 1.51 -17.64
N LEU A 21 -27.87 1.90 -18.29
CA LEU A 21 -26.75 2.55 -17.60
C LEU A 21 -26.81 4.07 -17.81
N ARG A 22 -27.27 4.82 -16.81
CA ARG A 22 -27.42 6.27 -16.93
C ARG A 22 -26.05 6.96 -17.01
N LEU A 23 -25.88 7.83 -17.99
CA LEU A 23 -24.68 8.65 -18.14
C LEU A 23 -24.83 9.93 -17.31
N VAL A 24 -23.96 10.13 -16.32
CA VAL A 24 -24.01 11.28 -15.41
C VAL A 24 -23.13 12.41 -15.91
N HIS A 25 -21.94 12.06 -16.42
CA HIS A 25 -20.99 13.03 -16.95
C HIS A 25 -20.07 12.38 -17.97
N GLU A 26 -19.69 13.14 -18.99
CA GLU A 26 -18.71 12.73 -19.99
C GLU A 26 -17.90 13.93 -20.47
N ASP A 27 -16.59 13.79 -20.48
CA ASP A 27 -15.65 14.70 -21.15
C ASP A 27 -14.55 13.89 -21.89
N ASP A 28 -13.46 14.54 -22.28
CA ASP A 28 -12.35 13.89 -22.99
C ASP A 28 -11.51 12.94 -22.08
N ASP A 29 -11.59 13.07 -20.76
CA ASP A 29 -10.74 12.39 -19.79
C ASP A 29 -11.45 11.35 -18.94
N LEU A 30 -12.70 11.59 -18.55
CA LEU A 30 -13.44 10.71 -17.69
C LEU A 30 -14.92 10.60 -18.08
N MET A 31 -15.53 9.55 -17.58
CA MET A 31 -16.96 9.29 -17.70
C MET A 31 -17.50 8.83 -16.35
N VAL A 32 -18.57 9.46 -15.90
CA VAL A 32 -19.29 9.07 -14.68
C VAL A 32 -20.64 8.50 -15.07
N VAL A 33 -20.96 7.33 -14.54
CA VAL A 33 -22.25 6.65 -14.78
C VAL A 33 -22.91 6.30 -13.46
N ASP A 34 -24.22 6.14 -13.49
CA ASP A 34 -25.02 5.63 -12.38
C ASP A 34 -25.43 4.19 -12.70
N LYS A 35 -24.78 3.23 -12.04
CA LYS A 35 -24.96 1.79 -12.30
C LYS A 35 -26.26 1.31 -11.66
N PRO A 36 -27.16 0.65 -12.41
CA PRO A 36 -28.34 0.02 -11.83
C PRO A 36 -27.96 -1.22 -11.00
N ILE A 37 -28.91 -1.69 -10.18
CA ILE A 37 -28.80 -3.00 -9.51
C ILE A 37 -28.82 -4.14 -10.53
N GLY A 38 -28.24 -5.29 -10.20
CA GLY A 38 -28.22 -6.48 -11.06
C GLY A 38 -27.19 -6.43 -12.20
N MET A 39 -26.63 -5.26 -12.51
CA MET A 39 -25.60 -5.08 -13.52
C MET A 39 -24.20 -5.28 -12.94
N LEU A 40 -23.35 -6.07 -13.62
CA LEU A 40 -21.94 -6.21 -13.26
C LEU A 40 -21.16 -4.94 -13.60
N SER A 41 -20.20 -4.57 -12.75
CA SER A 41 -19.25 -3.48 -13.04
C SER A 41 -18.31 -3.82 -14.21
N ALA A 42 -17.76 -5.04 -14.19
CA ALA A 42 -16.92 -5.62 -15.23
C ALA A 42 -17.02 -7.16 -15.15
N ARG A 43 -16.82 -7.85 -16.27
CA ARG A 43 -16.79 -9.32 -16.32
C ARG A 43 -15.42 -9.85 -15.85
N LEU A 44 -15.44 -10.99 -15.18
CA LEU A 44 -14.27 -11.83 -14.89
C LEU A 44 -14.45 -13.12 -15.70
N GLY A 45 -13.70 -13.31 -16.78
CA GLY A 45 -13.83 -14.50 -17.65
C GLY A 45 -15.11 -14.53 -18.49
N GLN A 46 -15.64 -15.74 -18.76
CA GLN A 46 -16.86 -15.97 -19.56
C GLN A 46 -18.17 -16.05 -18.74
N GLU A 47 -18.17 -15.60 -17.48
CA GLU A 47 -19.38 -15.67 -16.65
C GLU A 47 -20.37 -14.53 -16.93
N GLY A 48 -21.64 -14.91 -17.17
CA GLY A 48 -22.82 -14.03 -17.14
C GLY A 48 -23.41 -13.67 -18.51
N GLY A 49 -24.73 -13.83 -18.67
CA GLY A 49 -25.49 -13.27 -19.79
C GLY A 49 -25.78 -11.77 -19.60
N GLY A 50 -25.61 -10.96 -20.66
CA GLY A 50 -25.91 -9.51 -20.67
C GLY A 50 -24.69 -8.61 -20.45
N ASP A 51 -24.75 -7.36 -20.94
CA ASP A 51 -23.63 -6.38 -20.90
C ASP A 51 -23.30 -5.89 -19.48
N SER A 52 -22.00 -5.76 -19.17
CA SER A 52 -21.53 -5.07 -17.96
C SER A 52 -21.45 -3.55 -18.17
N ALA A 53 -21.35 -2.78 -17.07
CA ALA A 53 -21.18 -1.33 -17.15
C ALA A 53 -19.95 -0.95 -17.98
N PHE A 54 -18.83 -1.67 -17.79
CA PHE A 54 -17.62 -1.47 -18.56
C PHE A 54 -17.81 -1.78 -20.06
N ASP A 55 -18.58 -2.81 -20.42
CA ASP A 55 -18.85 -3.15 -21.83
C ASP A 55 -19.63 -2.02 -22.52
N LEU A 56 -20.64 -1.47 -21.84
CA LEU A 56 -21.45 -0.37 -22.35
C LEU A 56 -20.63 0.91 -22.52
N VAL A 57 -19.81 1.25 -21.51
CA VAL A 57 -18.90 2.41 -21.57
C VAL A 57 -17.89 2.25 -22.69
N ARG A 58 -17.23 1.10 -22.81
CA ARG A 58 -16.23 0.85 -23.86
C ARG A 58 -16.85 0.95 -25.25
N ARG A 59 -18.06 0.40 -25.44
CA ARG A 59 -18.79 0.48 -26.71
C ARG A 59 -19.15 1.91 -27.07
N HIS A 60 -19.67 2.69 -26.11
CA HIS A 60 -20.00 4.11 -26.32
C HIS A 60 -18.77 4.94 -26.65
N VAL A 61 -17.67 4.76 -25.91
CA VAL A 61 -16.40 5.45 -26.19
C VAL A 61 -15.90 5.10 -27.59
N ALA A 62 -15.97 3.83 -27.99
CA ALA A 62 -15.58 3.41 -29.34
C ALA A 62 -16.44 4.05 -30.44
N GLN A 63 -17.75 4.14 -30.22
CA GLN A 63 -18.68 4.76 -31.18
C GLN A 63 -18.48 6.28 -31.30
N THR A 64 -18.22 6.98 -30.20
CA THR A 64 -18.11 8.45 -30.16
C THR A 64 -16.73 8.99 -30.57
N THR A 65 -15.68 8.18 -30.47
CA THR A 65 -14.33 8.55 -30.94
C THR A 65 -14.05 8.13 -32.39
N SER A 66 -14.89 7.29 -32.97
CA SER A 66 -14.81 6.88 -34.37
C SER A 66 -15.42 7.96 -35.30
N LYS A 67 -14.74 9.10 -35.50
CA LYS A 67 -15.00 9.94 -36.69
C LYS A 67 -14.17 9.43 -37.88
N PRO A 68 -14.70 9.43 -39.11
CA PRO A 68 -13.92 9.16 -40.31
C PRO A 68 -12.98 10.35 -40.54
N ARG A 69 -11.69 10.18 -40.27
CA ARG A 69 -10.65 11.12 -40.71
C ARG A 69 -10.17 10.64 -42.09
N PRO A 70 -9.91 11.55 -43.06
CA PRO A 70 -9.38 11.15 -44.37
C PRO A 70 -8.11 10.33 -44.15
N ALA A 71 -7.99 9.24 -44.90
CA ALA A 71 -6.88 8.30 -44.82
C ALA A 71 -5.59 8.98 -45.32
N ASP A 72 -4.95 9.79 -44.48
CA ASP A 72 -3.63 10.31 -44.76
C ASP A 72 -2.59 9.63 -43.86
N ARG A 73 -1.77 8.82 -44.54
CA ARG A 73 -0.46 8.24 -44.21
C ARG A 73 -0.20 7.77 -42.77
N GLY A 74 -0.27 6.45 -42.59
CA GLY A 74 0.71 5.69 -41.79
C GLY A 74 0.52 5.62 -40.27
N GLU A 75 -0.27 6.49 -39.64
CA GLU A 75 -0.52 6.40 -38.20
C GLU A 75 -1.51 5.27 -37.88
N ARG A 76 -1.03 4.22 -37.19
CA ARG A 76 -1.90 3.16 -36.63
C ARG A 76 -3.02 3.80 -35.82
N ARG A 77 -4.28 3.52 -36.20
CA ARG A 77 -5.50 3.85 -35.42
C ARG A 77 -5.25 3.53 -33.94
N ARG A 78 -5.21 4.55 -33.07
CA ARG A 78 -5.26 4.31 -31.61
C ARG A 78 -6.67 3.82 -31.28
N GLU A 79 -6.77 2.57 -30.83
CA GLU A 79 -8.06 2.04 -30.37
C GLU A 79 -8.64 2.92 -29.26
N PRO A 80 -9.94 3.22 -29.28
CA PRO A 80 -10.60 3.90 -28.17
C PRO A 80 -10.53 3.04 -26.91
N VAL A 81 -9.85 3.53 -25.86
CA VAL A 81 -9.70 2.79 -24.61
C VAL A 81 -10.40 3.52 -23.48
N ALA A 82 -11.35 2.83 -22.85
CA ALA A 82 -11.88 3.18 -21.55
C ALA A 82 -11.27 2.25 -20.49
N TRP A 83 -11.02 2.77 -19.28
CA TRP A 83 -10.49 1.99 -18.16
C TRP A 83 -11.38 2.13 -16.92
N ILE A 84 -11.56 1.01 -16.22
CA ILE A 84 -12.27 0.97 -14.94
C ILE A 84 -11.39 1.48 -13.80
N ILE A 85 -11.86 2.49 -13.07
CA ILE A 85 -11.14 3.07 -11.92
C ILE A 85 -11.46 2.31 -10.64
N HIS A 86 -12.75 2.14 -10.34
CA HIS A 86 -13.25 1.35 -9.21
C HIS A 86 -14.48 0.54 -9.63
N ARG A 87 -14.92 -0.38 -8.78
CA ARG A 87 -16.06 -1.26 -9.02
C ARG A 87 -17.11 -1.14 -7.92
N LEU A 88 -18.35 -1.45 -8.27
CA LEU A 88 -19.44 -1.75 -7.35
C LEU A 88 -19.81 -3.24 -7.45
N ASP A 89 -20.37 -3.80 -6.38
CA ASP A 89 -20.95 -5.14 -6.44
C ASP A 89 -22.14 -5.17 -7.43
N LYS A 90 -22.48 -6.36 -7.93
CA LYS A 90 -23.56 -6.55 -8.92
C LYS A 90 -24.87 -5.87 -8.47
N ASP A 91 -25.26 -6.09 -7.22
CA ASP A 91 -26.54 -5.63 -6.68
C ASP A 91 -26.46 -4.27 -5.97
N VAL A 92 -25.28 -3.64 -5.98
CA VAL A 92 -25.08 -2.27 -5.47
C VAL A 92 -25.28 -1.28 -6.60
N SER A 93 -26.09 -0.24 -6.36
CA SER A 93 -26.36 0.81 -7.35
C SER A 93 -25.52 2.06 -7.10
N GLY A 94 -25.45 2.98 -8.08
CA GLY A 94 -24.87 4.31 -7.88
C GLY A 94 -23.64 4.62 -8.73
N LEU A 95 -22.95 5.69 -8.34
CA LEU A 95 -21.91 6.34 -9.14
C LEU A 95 -20.66 5.47 -9.34
N MET A 96 -20.16 5.47 -10.57
CA MET A 96 -18.89 4.90 -10.98
C MET A 96 -18.17 5.82 -11.95
N VAL A 97 -16.85 5.94 -11.82
CA VAL A 97 -16.00 6.65 -12.78
C VAL A 97 -15.12 5.73 -13.61
N PHE A 98 -15.02 6.06 -14.89
CA PHE A 98 -14.14 5.45 -15.88
C PHE A 98 -13.20 6.51 -16.45
N ALA A 99 -11.96 6.13 -16.75
CA ALA A 99 -11.05 6.99 -17.49
C ALA A 99 -11.20 6.74 -18.99
N LYS A 100 -11.15 7.81 -19.78
CA LYS A 100 -11.16 7.83 -21.25
C LYS A 100 -9.81 8.20 -21.86
N SER A 101 -8.84 8.57 -21.02
CA SER A 101 -7.47 8.87 -21.42
C SER A 101 -6.47 8.18 -20.48
N HIS A 102 -5.26 7.91 -20.96
CA HIS A 102 -4.21 7.29 -20.15
C HIS A 102 -3.80 8.19 -18.97
N ARG A 103 -3.73 9.51 -19.18
CA ARG A 103 -3.47 10.48 -18.11
C ARG A 103 -4.53 10.42 -17.00
N ALA A 104 -5.80 10.35 -17.39
CA ALA A 104 -6.90 10.26 -16.44
C ALA A 104 -6.87 8.93 -15.69
N PHE A 105 -6.56 7.83 -16.38
CA PHE A 105 -6.42 6.52 -15.73
C PHE A 105 -5.36 6.55 -14.62
N THR A 106 -4.17 7.05 -14.94
CA THR A 106 -3.06 7.14 -13.98
C THR A 106 -3.40 8.05 -12.80
N ALA A 107 -3.87 9.27 -13.07
CA ALA A 107 -4.22 10.23 -12.03
C ALA A 107 -5.36 9.74 -11.11
N LEU A 108 -6.44 9.19 -11.69
CA LEU A 108 -7.58 8.69 -10.91
C LEU A 108 -7.24 7.43 -10.10
N LYS A 109 -6.36 6.54 -10.61
CA LYS A 109 -5.84 5.40 -9.83
C LYS A 109 -4.96 5.85 -8.67
N GLU A 110 -4.16 6.89 -8.87
CA GLU A 110 -3.32 7.48 -7.83
C GLU A 110 -4.18 8.15 -6.75
N ASP A 111 -5.19 8.96 -7.12
CA ASP A 111 -6.15 9.53 -6.16
C ASP A 111 -6.95 8.45 -5.39
N LEU A 112 -7.26 7.33 -6.04
CA LEU A 112 -7.89 6.18 -5.39
C LEU A 112 -6.95 5.50 -4.38
N ARG A 113 -5.66 5.31 -4.74
CA ARG A 113 -4.62 4.68 -3.89
C ARG A 113 -4.26 5.56 -2.69
N ALA A 114 -4.09 6.85 -2.93
CA ALA A 114 -3.80 7.86 -1.91
C ALA A 114 -5.04 8.31 -1.11
N ARG A 115 -6.22 7.70 -1.38
CA ARG A 115 -7.48 7.96 -0.65
C ARG A 115 -7.99 9.40 -0.77
N ARG A 116 -7.59 10.12 -1.83
CA ARG A 116 -8.05 11.48 -2.16
C ARG A 116 -9.43 11.47 -2.83
N MET A 117 -9.79 10.36 -3.47
CA MET A 117 -11.14 10.17 -4.03
C MET A 117 -12.17 9.86 -2.94
N VAL A 118 -13.16 10.75 -2.77
CA VAL A 118 -14.27 10.56 -1.83
C VAL A 118 -15.35 9.74 -2.51
N ARG A 119 -15.75 8.65 -1.85
CA ARG A 119 -16.86 7.78 -2.26
C ARG A 119 -17.77 7.59 -1.05
N ARG A 120 -18.95 8.21 -1.06
CA ARG A 120 -19.93 8.09 0.03
C ARG A 120 -21.08 7.20 -0.41
N TYR A 121 -21.52 6.36 0.49
CA TYR A 121 -22.56 5.37 0.28
C TYR A 121 -23.70 5.61 1.26
N ALA A 122 -24.93 5.45 0.82
CA ALA A 122 -26.08 5.30 1.68
C ALA A 122 -26.38 3.80 1.84
N ALA A 123 -26.62 3.36 3.07
CA ALA A 123 -27.03 2.01 3.39
C ALA A 123 -28.23 2.01 4.34
N VAL A 124 -29.25 1.19 4.07
CA VAL A 124 -30.27 0.88 5.10
C VAL A 124 -29.89 -0.45 5.72
N VAL A 125 -29.76 -0.48 7.05
CA VAL A 125 -29.42 -1.68 7.80
C VAL A 125 -30.55 -2.10 8.74
N GLU A 126 -30.63 -3.40 9.03
CA GLU A 126 -31.54 -3.95 10.02
C GLU A 126 -31.10 -3.55 11.45
N GLY A 127 -32.08 -3.34 12.32
CA GLY A 127 -31.88 -2.90 13.69
C GLY A 127 -31.69 -1.39 13.84
N THR A 128 -31.88 -0.94 15.07
CA THR A 128 -31.73 0.46 15.47
C THR A 128 -30.30 0.70 15.97
N MET A 129 -29.59 1.63 15.33
CA MET A 129 -28.27 2.11 15.73
C MET A 129 -28.41 3.51 16.35
N PRO A 130 -27.56 3.91 17.31
CA PRO A 130 -27.57 5.29 17.82
C PRO A 130 -27.34 6.30 16.69
N VAL A 131 -28.24 7.28 16.54
CA VAL A 131 -28.11 8.36 15.54
C VAL A 131 -26.94 9.26 15.92
N ASP A 132 -26.09 9.56 14.94
CA ASP A 132 -24.95 10.45 15.11
C ASP A 132 -25.36 11.90 14.81
N PRO A 133 -25.01 12.88 15.67
CA PRO A 133 -25.15 14.30 15.35
C PRO A 133 -24.41 14.68 14.04
N PRO A 134 -24.84 15.71 13.30
CA PRO A 134 -24.20 16.11 12.03
C PRO A 134 -22.67 16.32 12.11
N ASP A 135 -22.21 16.87 13.24
CA ASP A 135 -20.79 17.20 13.48
C ASP A 135 -20.03 16.12 14.25
N ALA A 136 -20.66 15.00 14.60
CA ALA A 136 -20.03 13.93 15.36
C ALA A 136 -18.86 13.30 14.57
N PRO A 137 -17.76 12.89 15.22
CA PRO A 137 -16.67 12.21 14.53
C PRO A 137 -17.18 10.94 13.83
N TRP A 138 -16.57 10.59 12.70
CA TRP A 138 -16.92 9.36 11.99
C TRP A 138 -16.60 8.15 12.87
N ARG A 139 -17.58 7.25 13.03
CA ARG A 139 -17.32 5.91 13.57
C ARG A 139 -16.63 5.08 12.51
N TRP A 140 -15.96 4.01 12.91
CA TRP A 140 -15.26 3.15 11.96
C TRP A 140 -15.32 1.69 12.35
N ILE A 141 -15.14 0.83 11.34
CA ILE A 141 -15.04 -0.62 11.46
C ILE A 141 -13.78 -1.00 10.68
N ALA A 142 -12.80 -1.61 11.34
CA ALA A 142 -11.65 -2.21 10.68
C ALA A 142 -11.51 -3.69 11.02
N GLY A 143 -10.84 -4.41 10.14
CA GLY A 143 -10.57 -5.83 10.28
C GLY A 143 -9.99 -6.40 8.99
N PHE A 144 -9.73 -7.71 8.98
CA PHE A 144 -9.32 -8.41 7.78
C PHE A 144 -10.53 -9.04 7.09
N LEU A 145 -10.61 -8.86 5.79
CA LEU A 145 -11.66 -9.42 4.94
C LEU A 145 -11.10 -10.58 4.14
N HIS A 146 -11.56 -11.78 4.45
CA HIS A 146 -11.18 -12.99 3.73
C HIS A 146 -12.18 -13.26 2.60
N ASP A 147 -11.70 -13.23 1.35
CA ASP A 147 -12.49 -13.58 0.16
C ASP A 147 -12.29 -15.06 -0.23
N SER A 148 -13.27 -15.90 0.07
CA SER A 148 -13.25 -17.33 -0.28
C SER A 148 -13.68 -17.61 -1.74
N GLY A 149 -13.67 -16.61 -2.62
CA GLY A 149 -13.89 -16.78 -4.06
C GLY A 149 -15.29 -16.38 -4.57
N PRO A 150 -15.58 -16.67 -5.85
CA PRO A 150 -16.81 -16.24 -6.52
C PRO A 150 -18.07 -16.76 -5.82
N GLY A 151 -19.12 -15.93 -5.74
CA GLY A 151 -20.41 -16.31 -5.16
C GLY A 151 -20.44 -16.51 -3.64
N ARG A 152 -19.30 -16.46 -2.94
CA ARG A 152 -19.21 -16.61 -1.48
C ARG A 152 -19.27 -15.27 -0.75
N ARG A 153 -19.75 -15.30 0.50
CA ARG A 153 -19.72 -14.14 1.40
C ARG A 153 -18.28 -13.90 1.85
N VAL A 154 -17.86 -12.63 1.83
CA VAL A 154 -16.59 -12.20 2.42
C VAL A 154 -16.77 -12.23 3.93
N ARG A 155 -15.86 -12.90 4.64
CA ARG A 155 -15.91 -13.02 6.11
C ARG A 155 -15.06 -11.93 6.74
N VAL A 156 -15.54 -11.36 7.84
CA VAL A 156 -14.75 -10.49 8.70
C VAL A 156 -14.04 -11.38 9.71
N LEU A 157 -12.71 -11.41 9.65
CA LEU A 157 -11.89 -12.04 10.68
C LEU A 157 -11.74 -11.01 11.81
N ARG A 158 -12.49 -11.20 12.89
CA ARG A 158 -12.41 -10.38 14.11
C ARG A 158 -11.39 -11.02 15.03
N ASP A 159 -10.43 -10.22 15.49
CA ASP A 159 -9.46 -10.60 16.51
C ASP A 159 -8.54 -11.80 16.17
N GLU A 160 -8.68 -12.39 14.98
CA GLU A 160 -7.82 -13.43 14.42
C GLU A 160 -6.83 -12.78 13.45
N VAL A 161 -5.54 -12.84 13.78
CA VAL A 161 -4.47 -12.54 12.81
C VAL A 161 -4.55 -13.61 11.72
N PRO A 162 -4.64 -13.24 10.43
CA PRO A 162 -4.64 -14.22 9.34
C PRO A 162 -3.47 -15.20 9.49
N THR A 163 -3.75 -16.50 9.51
CA THR A 163 -2.70 -17.52 9.56
C THR A 163 -2.09 -17.70 8.16
N THR A 164 -1.06 -18.55 8.04
CA THR A 164 -0.46 -18.89 6.74
C THR A 164 -1.46 -19.51 5.75
N ASP A 165 -2.61 -19.99 6.21
CA ASP A 165 -3.69 -20.54 5.37
C ASP A 165 -4.69 -19.48 4.86
N ASP A 166 -4.56 -18.22 5.29
CA ASP A 166 -5.42 -17.10 4.93
C ASP A 166 -4.79 -16.20 3.83
N GLU A 167 -4.28 -16.80 2.75
CA GLU A 167 -3.68 -16.10 1.60
C GLU A 167 -4.62 -15.06 0.91
N HIS A 168 -5.89 -14.95 1.34
CA HIS A 168 -6.92 -14.08 0.77
C HIS A 168 -7.50 -13.07 1.77
N ALA A 169 -6.89 -12.91 2.96
CA ALA A 169 -7.32 -11.93 3.95
C ALA A 169 -6.67 -10.55 3.71
N GLU A 170 -7.49 -9.55 3.40
CA GLU A 170 -7.01 -8.18 3.12
C GLU A 170 -7.55 -7.18 4.15
N HIS A 171 -6.68 -6.31 4.68
CA HIS A 171 -7.10 -5.26 5.61
C HIS A 171 -8.12 -4.31 4.96
N ALA A 172 -9.16 -4.00 5.72
CA ALA A 172 -10.26 -3.15 5.31
C ALA A 172 -10.68 -2.17 6.41
N VAL A 173 -10.99 -0.93 6.03
CA VAL A 173 -11.50 0.11 6.93
C VAL A 173 -12.68 0.83 6.29
N THR A 174 -13.81 0.82 7.00
CA THR A 174 -15.06 1.50 6.62
C THR A 174 -15.41 2.50 7.70
N HIS A 175 -15.51 3.78 7.33
CA HIS A 175 -16.05 4.82 8.20
C HIS A 175 -17.56 4.91 8.00
N TYR A 176 -18.32 5.18 9.05
CA TYR A 176 -19.76 5.36 8.95
C TYR A 176 -20.31 6.36 9.96
N ARG A 177 -21.50 6.89 9.65
CA ARG A 177 -22.36 7.70 10.51
C ARG A 177 -23.80 7.24 10.34
N VAL A 178 -24.57 7.21 11.42
CA VAL A 178 -26.00 6.89 11.42
C VAL A 178 -26.77 8.19 11.29
N LEU A 179 -27.50 8.37 10.19
CA LEU A 179 -28.20 9.61 9.87
C LEU A 179 -29.62 9.66 10.41
N ALA A 180 -30.30 8.51 10.42
CA ALA A 180 -31.69 8.41 10.83
C ALA A 180 -32.01 6.97 11.28
N VAL A 181 -33.02 6.84 12.12
CA VAL A 181 -33.59 5.56 12.54
C VAL A 181 -35.10 5.60 12.47
N GLY A 182 -35.70 4.44 12.22
CA GLY A 182 -37.14 4.24 12.24
C GLY A 182 -37.51 2.89 11.62
N ASN A 183 -38.69 2.38 11.93
CA ASN A 183 -39.16 1.05 11.51
C ASN A 183 -38.13 -0.07 11.79
N GLU A 184 -37.49 -0.02 12.96
CA GLU A 184 -36.43 -0.97 13.38
C GLU A 184 -35.24 -1.05 12.40
N ARG A 185 -34.98 0.01 11.65
CA ARG A 185 -33.91 0.11 10.67
C ARG A 185 -33.14 1.41 10.88
N SER A 186 -31.92 1.42 10.38
CA SER A 186 -31.05 2.59 10.44
C SER A 186 -30.57 2.99 9.05
N LEU A 187 -30.60 4.28 8.75
CA LEU A 187 -29.94 4.86 7.59
C LEU A 187 -28.50 5.21 7.97
N VAL A 188 -27.55 4.64 7.24
CA VAL A 188 -26.12 4.78 7.47
C VAL A 188 -25.47 5.45 6.26
N GLU A 189 -24.72 6.51 6.50
CA GLU A 189 -23.72 7.03 5.58
C GLU A 189 -22.42 6.28 5.80
N ALA A 190 -21.82 5.73 4.73
CA ALA A 190 -20.55 5.03 4.80
C ALA A 190 -19.52 5.64 3.84
N ARG A 191 -18.26 5.73 4.28
CA ARG A 191 -17.11 6.15 3.48
C ARG A 191 -16.04 5.07 3.50
N LEU A 192 -15.57 4.72 2.29
CA LEU A 192 -14.54 3.71 2.09
C LEU A 192 -13.14 4.32 2.19
N GLN A 193 -12.34 3.86 3.16
CA GLN A 193 -10.89 4.11 3.18
C GLN A 193 -10.13 3.09 2.34
N THR A 194 -10.55 1.83 2.40
CA THR A 194 -10.13 0.73 1.51
C THR A 194 -11.29 0.32 0.61
N GLY A 195 -11.03 -0.45 -0.47
CA GLY A 195 -12.08 -0.85 -1.43
C GLY A 195 -12.12 -2.35 -1.71
N ARG A 196 -12.32 -3.17 -0.68
CA ARG A 196 -12.39 -4.64 -0.82
C ARG A 196 -13.78 -5.11 -1.27
N LYS A 197 -13.86 -6.34 -1.78
CA LYS A 197 -15.12 -6.97 -2.19
C LYS A 197 -16.08 -7.05 -1.00
N HIS A 198 -17.36 -6.70 -1.22
CA HIS A 198 -18.42 -6.73 -0.21
C HIS A 198 -18.11 -5.95 1.09
N GLN A 199 -17.13 -5.04 1.10
CA GLN A 199 -16.57 -4.50 2.34
C GLN A 199 -17.61 -3.87 3.29
N ILE A 200 -18.44 -2.94 2.79
CA ILE A 200 -19.46 -2.27 3.60
C ILE A 200 -20.47 -3.29 4.16
N ARG A 201 -20.90 -4.23 3.31
CA ARG A 201 -21.86 -5.28 3.64
C ARG A 201 -21.32 -6.19 4.75
N ALA A 202 -20.08 -6.66 4.60
CA ALA A 202 -19.41 -7.49 5.59
C ALA A 202 -19.19 -6.76 6.93
N HIS A 203 -18.72 -5.52 6.89
CA HIS A 203 -18.44 -4.73 8.09
C HIS A 203 -19.72 -4.45 8.89
N LEU A 204 -20.78 -3.96 8.24
CA LEU A 204 -22.06 -3.67 8.90
C LEU A 204 -22.70 -4.95 9.45
N ALA A 205 -22.66 -6.05 8.68
CA ALA A 205 -23.11 -7.36 9.15
C ALA A 205 -22.33 -7.83 10.39
N SER A 206 -21.01 -7.61 10.43
CA SER A 206 -20.20 -8.03 11.57
C SER A 206 -20.66 -7.35 12.86
N ILE A 207 -21.02 -6.06 12.83
CA ILE A 207 -21.47 -5.32 14.02
C ILE A 207 -22.96 -5.56 14.34
N GLY A 208 -23.58 -6.59 13.74
CA GLY A 208 -24.96 -6.98 14.01
C GLY A 208 -26.02 -6.24 13.17
N HIS A 209 -25.60 -5.41 12.21
CA HIS A 209 -26.47 -4.54 11.42
C HIS A 209 -26.35 -4.85 9.92
N THR A 210 -26.98 -5.93 9.48
CA THR A 210 -26.93 -6.36 8.06
C THR A 210 -27.64 -5.36 7.15
N VAL A 211 -27.11 -5.17 5.94
CA VAL A 211 -27.78 -4.35 4.92
C VAL A 211 -29.11 -4.99 4.53
N VAL A 212 -30.19 -4.20 4.53
CA VAL A 212 -31.54 -4.69 4.20
C VAL A 212 -31.58 -5.23 2.77
N GLY A 213 -32.19 -6.42 2.61
CA GLY A 213 -32.28 -7.13 1.33
C GLY A 213 -30.99 -7.87 0.91
N ASP A 214 -29.96 -7.88 1.75
CA ASP A 214 -28.71 -8.59 1.50
C ASP A 214 -28.80 -10.08 1.86
N ARG A 215 -29.25 -10.90 0.92
CA ARG A 215 -29.43 -12.34 1.10
C ARG A 215 -28.14 -13.11 1.37
N LEU A 216 -26.98 -12.53 1.06
CA LEU A 216 -25.70 -13.20 1.25
C LEU A 216 -25.23 -13.12 2.71
N TYR A 217 -25.53 -12.00 3.38
CA TYR A 217 -25.18 -11.77 4.78
C TYR A 217 -26.35 -12.03 5.74
N GLN A 218 -27.58 -12.03 5.24
CA GLN A 218 -28.79 -12.35 5.99
C GLN A 218 -29.68 -13.33 5.19
N PRO A 219 -29.42 -14.64 5.27
CA PRO A 219 -30.28 -15.64 4.67
C PRO A 219 -31.56 -15.78 5.51
N GLY A 220 -32.67 -15.15 5.08
CA GLY A 220 -33.95 -15.21 5.80
C GLY A 220 -34.93 -14.11 5.39
N LYS A 221 -36.06 -14.00 6.10
CA LYS A 221 -36.96 -12.84 5.99
C LYS A 221 -36.34 -11.65 6.72
N SER A 222 -36.47 -10.45 6.17
CA SER A 222 -36.18 -9.20 6.90
C SER A 222 -37.01 -9.14 8.18
N ARG A 223 -36.57 -8.39 9.20
CA ARG A 223 -37.24 -8.37 10.52
C ARG A 223 -38.72 -7.99 10.45
N GLY A 224 -39.13 -7.21 9.44
CA GLY A 224 -40.52 -6.85 9.16
C GLY A 224 -41.33 -7.78 8.23
N GLY A 225 -40.83 -8.96 7.85
CA GLY A 225 -41.55 -9.92 6.99
C GLY A 225 -41.68 -9.52 5.50
N GLU A 226 -41.39 -8.26 5.16
CA GLU A 226 -41.40 -7.71 3.80
C GLU A 226 -40.35 -8.38 2.89
N ARG A 227 -40.74 -8.71 1.66
CA ARG A 227 -39.83 -9.31 0.67
C ARG A 227 -39.10 -8.25 -0.14
N ILE A 228 -38.07 -7.65 0.46
CA ILE A 228 -37.21 -6.68 -0.22
C ILE A 228 -36.28 -7.41 -1.20
N ARG A 229 -36.36 -7.06 -2.49
CA ARG A 229 -35.66 -7.78 -3.59
C ARG A 229 -34.37 -7.12 -4.05
N ARG A 230 -33.91 -6.06 -3.38
CA ARG A 230 -32.67 -5.35 -3.71
C ARG A 230 -31.82 -5.13 -2.46
N VAL A 231 -30.50 -5.09 -2.65
CA VAL A 231 -29.57 -4.65 -1.59
C VAL A 231 -29.75 -3.14 -1.40
N MET A 232 -30.02 -2.72 -0.17
CA MET A 232 -30.17 -1.31 0.20
C MET A 232 -28.80 -0.66 0.45
N LEU A 233 -27.95 -0.68 -0.59
CA LEU A 233 -26.65 -0.01 -0.63
C LEU A 233 -26.50 0.76 -1.95
N HIS A 234 -26.21 2.07 -1.85
CA HIS A 234 -26.15 2.97 -2.99
C HIS A 234 -24.92 3.89 -2.91
N ALA A 235 -24.11 3.94 -3.97
CA ALA A 235 -22.96 4.85 -4.11
C ALA A 235 -23.46 6.25 -4.51
N ALA A 236 -23.63 7.12 -3.51
CA ALA A 236 -24.46 8.30 -3.60
C ALA A 236 -23.69 9.61 -3.85
N GLU A 237 -22.40 9.66 -3.54
CA GLU A 237 -21.50 10.78 -3.90
C GLU A 237 -20.16 10.25 -4.40
N LEU A 238 -19.66 10.87 -5.46
CA LEU A 238 -18.30 10.73 -5.94
C LEU A 238 -17.65 12.11 -6.07
N ARG A 239 -16.54 12.34 -5.34
CA ARG A 239 -15.72 13.55 -5.45
C ARG A 239 -14.27 13.20 -5.74
N LEU A 240 -13.66 13.93 -6.66
CA LEU A 240 -12.28 13.72 -7.09
C LEU A 240 -11.68 15.00 -7.66
N THR A 241 -10.35 14.99 -7.84
CA THR A 241 -9.64 16.03 -8.58
C THR A 241 -9.71 15.70 -10.07
N HIS A 242 -10.28 16.59 -10.88
CA HIS A 242 -10.38 16.36 -12.32
C HIS A 242 -8.97 16.35 -12.96
N PRO A 243 -8.59 15.28 -13.67
CA PRO A 243 -7.19 15.00 -14.01
C PRO A 243 -6.57 15.99 -15.01
N ALA A 244 -7.38 16.68 -15.82
CA ALA A 244 -6.87 17.68 -16.76
C ALA A 244 -6.97 19.13 -16.26
N THR A 245 -7.82 19.40 -15.28
CA THR A 245 -8.08 20.79 -14.83
C THR A 245 -7.59 21.05 -13.40
N GLY A 246 -7.29 20.00 -12.63
CA GLY A 246 -6.93 20.11 -11.22
C GLY A 246 -8.08 20.53 -10.30
N GLN A 247 -9.29 20.76 -10.84
CA GLN A 247 -10.43 21.23 -10.06
C GLN A 247 -11.09 20.10 -9.28
N GLN A 248 -11.57 20.39 -8.07
CA GLN A 248 -12.45 19.47 -7.35
C GLN A 248 -13.80 19.39 -8.06
N VAL A 249 -14.20 18.19 -8.43
CA VAL A 249 -15.49 17.90 -9.06
C VAL A 249 -16.26 16.91 -8.20
N CYS A 250 -17.57 17.11 -8.11
CA CYS A 250 -18.46 16.32 -7.26
C CYS A 250 -19.72 15.97 -8.05
N TRP A 251 -20.08 14.69 -8.06
CA TRP A 251 -21.35 14.20 -8.59
C TRP A 251 -22.13 13.49 -7.51
N THR A 252 -23.45 13.62 -7.57
CA THR A 252 -24.37 13.00 -6.62
C THR A 252 -25.41 12.16 -7.36
N ALA A 253 -25.75 11.03 -6.76
CA ALA A 253 -26.87 10.18 -7.14
C ALA A 253 -27.70 9.98 -5.86
N PRO A 254 -28.86 10.67 -5.71
CA PRO A 254 -29.67 10.51 -4.51
C PRO A 254 -30.08 9.04 -4.32
N PRO A 255 -30.01 8.52 -3.08
CA PRO A 255 -30.50 7.17 -2.80
C PRO A 255 -31.97 7.04 -3.25
N PRO A 256 -32.37 5.91 -3.88
CA PRO A 256 -33.75 5.72 -4.32
C PRO A 256 -34.75 5.86 -3.17
N ALA A 257 -35.93 6.43 -3.44
CA ALA A 257 -36.95 6.76 -2.43
C ALA A 257 -37.35 5.59 -1.49
N VAL A 258 -37.17 4.35 -1.95
CA VAL A 258 -37.37 3.15 -1.11
C VAL A 258 -36.44 3.12 0.12
N PHE A 259 -35.25 3.71 0.07
CA PHE A 259 -34.35 3.81 1.23
C PHE A 259 -35.02 4.61 2.35
N THR A 260 -35.62 5.75 1.98
CA THR A 260 -36.40 6.62 2.87
C THR A 260 -37.63 5.91 3.41
N ALA A 261 -38.42 5.30 2.52
CA ALA A 261 -39.66 4.62 2.89
C ALA A 261 -39.44 3.53 3.95
N LEU A 262 -38.27 2.87 3.91
CA LEU A 262 -37.94 1.81 4.86
C LEU A 262 -37.57 2.33 6.25
N VAL A 263 -37.09 3.57 6.38
CA VAL A 263 -36.65 4.18 7.65
C VAL A 263 -37.67 5.18 8.20
N GLY A 264 -38.54 5.75 7.37
CA GLY A 264 -39.65 6.62 7.77
C GLY A 264 -39.31 8.11 7.91
N ALA A 265 -38.03 8.49 8.04
CA ALA A 265 -37.58 9.88 8.05
C ALA A 265 -36.18 10.04 7.43
N LEU A 266 -35.93 11.16 6.75
CA LEU A 266 -34.63 11.54 6.18
C LEU A 266 -34.18 12.92 6.66
N PRO A 267 -32.87 13.21 6.59
CA PRO A 267 -32.37 14.58 6.42
C PRO A 267 -32.86 15.19 5.09
N ALA A 268 -33.14 16.50 5.04
CA ALA A 268 -33.79 17.16 3.90
C ALA A 268 -33.04 17.07 2.54
N ALA A 269 -31.75 16.71 2.51
CA ALA A 269 -30.96 16.56 1.29
C ALA A 269 -29.83 15.52 1.44
N TRP A 270 -29.41 14.93 0.31
CA TRP A 270 -28.20 14.11 0.20
C TRP A 270 -27.17 14.76 -0.74
N PRO A 271 -25.90 14.88 -0.32
CA PRO A 271 -25.37 14.60 1.02
C PRO A 271 -25.92 15.64 2.01
N PRO A 272 -26.06 15.32 3.30
CA PRO A 272 -26.25 16.36 4.30
C PRO A 272 -25.09 17.35 4.19
N THR A 273 -25.40 18.64 4.11
CA THR A 273 -24.47 19.72 3.79
C THR A 273 -23.22 19.65 4.67
N VAL A 274 -22.06 19.36 4.07
CA VAL A 274 -20.74 19.59 4.69
C VAL A 274 -19.91 20.42 3.72
N SER A 275 -19.83 21.72 3.99
CA SER A 275 -18.90 22.65 3.34
C SER A 275 -17.49 22.42 3.89
N GLY A 276 -16.60 21.86 3.07
CA GLY A 276 -15.18 21.71 3.44
C GLY A 276 -14.35 20.90 2.43
N PRO A 277 -13.03 21.10 2.39
CA PRO A 277 -12.12 20.30 1.56
C PRO A 277 -12.12 18.83 2.02
N ALA A 278 -11.80 17.91 1.10
CA ALA A 278 -11.69 16.48 1.41
C ALA A 278 -10.49 16.23 2.33
N SER A 279 -10.68 16.31 3.65
CA SER A 279 -9.62 15.93 4.60
C SER A 279 -9.31 14.44 4.51
N ILE A 280 -8.01 14.13 4.52
CA ILE A 280 -7.47 12.78 4.70
C ILE A 280 -7.84 12.37 6.13
N MET A 281 -8.63 11.30 6.27
CA MET A 281 -9.03 10.81 7.60
C MET A 281 -7.83 10.08 8.24
N PRO A 282 -7.56 10.31 9.53
CA PRO A 282 -6.50 9.62 10.25
C PRO A 282 -6.76 8.10 10.26
N VAL A 283 -5.68 7.31 10.25
CA VAL A 283 -5.76 5.87 10.48
C VAL A 283 -5.98 5.68 11.98
N PRO A 284 -7.08 5.04 12.42
CA PRO A 284 -7.29 4.86 13.83
C PRO A 284 -6.37 3.75 14.39
N ASP A 285 -5.76 4.03 15.53
CA ASP A 285 -5.23 2.99 16.41
C ASP A 285 -6.39 2.15 16.98
N LYS A 286 -6.08 0.89 17.29
CA LYS A 286 -6.97 -0.23 17.71
C LYS A 286 -8.40 0.13 18.14
N ALA A 287 -9.35 -0.70 17.70
CA ALA A 287 -10.77 -0.58 18.03
C ALA A 287 -10.98 -0.48 19.55
N PRO A 288 -11.89 0.39 20.04
CA PRO A 288 -12.19 0.43 21.46
C PRO A 288 -12.82 -0.90 21.87
N ALA A 289 -12.17 -1.58 22.81
CA ALA A 289 -12.76 -2.71 23.52
C ALA A 289 -14.03 -2.23 24.22
N GLY A 290 -15.16 -2.89 23.94
CA GLY A 290 -16.45 -2.54 24.52
C GLY A 290 -16.41 -2.63 26.04
N THR A 291 -16.81 -1.56 26.72
CA THR A 291 -17.05 -1.55 28.15
C THR A 291 -18.57 -1.58 28.40
N GLY A 292 -19.04 -2.70 28.97
CA GLY A 292 -20.33 -2.75 29.67
C GLY A 292 -20.28 -1.94 30.97
N PRO A 293 -21.44 -1.61 31.57
CA PRO A 293 -21.54 -0.54 32.55
C PRO A 293 -21.22 -1.05 33.96
N ARG A 294 -20.34 -0.34 34.70
CA ARG A 294 -20.31 -0.39 36.17
C ARG A 294 -20.00 0.97 36.79
N SER A 295 -20.59 1.15 37.96
CA SER A 295 -20.93 2.34 38.73
C SER A 295 -19.79 3.19 39.30
N ALA A 296 -20.07 4.50 39.35
CA ALA A 296 -19.90 5.47 40.45
C ALA A 296 -18.54 5.71 41.14
N SER A 297 -18.10 6.98 41.02
CA SER A 297 -17.50 7.86 42.03
C SER A 297 -16.05 7.64 42.51
N ALA A 298 -15.14 8.51 42.05
CA ALA A 298 -14.33 9.42 42.90
C ALA A 298 -13.48 10.38 42.02
N ALA A 299 -13.33 11.64 42.46
CA ALA A 299 -12.70 12.75 41.72
C ALA A 299 -11.17 12.61 41.48
N PRO A 300 -10.59 13.26 40.45
CA PRO A 300 -9.21 12.99 40.01
C PRO A 300 -8.16 13.82 40.77
N ARG A 301 -7.03 13.20 41.11
CA ARG A 301 -5.77 13.88 41.42
C ARG A 301 -5.04 14.20 40.10
N ARG A 302 -4.52 15.44 39.99
CA ARG A 302 -3.72 15.94 38.86
C ARG A 302 -2.49 15.06 38.58
N PRO A 303 -2.22 14.62 37.35
CA PRO A 303 -0.93 14.04 36.99
C PRO A 303 0.13 15.13 36.75
N ALA A 304 1.37 14.81 37.12
CA ALA A 304 2.57 15.56 36.79
C ALA A 304 2.80 15.65 35.27
N PRO A 305 3.54 16.64 34.76
CA PRO A 305 3.69 16.86 33.32
C PRO A 305 4.38 15.66 32.64
N GLU A 306 3.72 15.14 31.60
CA GLU A 306 4.27 14.10 30.73
C GLU A 306 5.54 14.60 30.04
N ARG A 307 6.60 13.79 30.09
CA ARG A 307 7.80 13.97 29.28
C ARG A 307 7.44 13.68 27.81
N GLU A 308 7.87 14.57 26.92
CA GLU A 308 7.69 14.40 25.47
C GLU A 308 8.24 13.05 24.96
N PRO A 309 7.61 12.45 23.93
CA PRO A 309 8.06 11.19 23.36
C PRO A 309 9.34 11.37 22.54
N ARG A 310 10.30 10.47 22.74
CA ARG A 310 11.54 10.40 21.94
C ARG A 310 11.24 9.88 20.52
N PRO A 311 11.91 10.38 19.47
CA PRO A 311 11.84 9.76 18.15
C PRO A 311 12.64 8.44 18.12
N ASP A 312 12.15 7.48 17.34
CA ASP A 312 12.87 6.29 16.83
C ASP A 312 12.97 5.00 17.70
N ALA A 313 11.87 4.57 18.33
CA ALA A 313 11.77 3.26 19.01
C ALA A 313 11.66 2.01 18.09
N GLY A 314 11.62 2.16 16.76
CA GLY A 314 11.16 1.08 15.86
C GLY A 314 12.09 -0.15 15.70
N TRP A 315 13.40 0.05 15.56
CA TRP A 315 14.36 -1.06 15.34
C TRP A 315 14.80 -1.73 16.64
N ASP A 316 14.89 -0.99 17.73
CA ASP A 316 15.14 -1.52 19.07
C ASP A 316 14.05 -2.52 19.49
N ASP A 317 12.80 -2.32 19.08
CA ASP A 317 11.72 -3.23 19.43
C ASP A 317 11.81 -4.60 18.74
N VAL A 318 12.52 -4.71 17.61
CA VAL A 318 12.72 -5.98 16.89
C VAL A 318 14.14 -6.49 16.88
N ALA A 319 15.07 -5.82 17.55
CA ALA A 319 16.50 -6.12 17.51
C ALA A 319 16.79 -7.61 17.80
N ASP A 320 16.15 -8.19 18.82
CA ASP A 320 16.34 -9.61 19.17
C ASP A 320 15.81 -10.55 18.06
N TRP A 321 14.66 -10.25 17.46
CA TRP A 321 14.12 -11.05 16.35
C TRP A 321 14.99 -10.95 15.09
N TYR A 322 15.51 -9.76 14.79
CA TYR A 322 16.39 -9.55 13.65
C TYR A 322 17.74 -10.25 13.84
N ALA A 323 18.30 -10.15 15.05
CA ALA A 323 19.52 -10.86 15.42
C ALA A 323 19.34 -12.38 15.35
N ASP A 324 18.21 -12.91 15.81
CA ASP A 324 17.88 -14.33 15.66
C ASP A 324 17.77 -14.73 14.17
N LEU A 325 17.08 -13.95 13.34
CA LEU A 325 16.90 -14.22 11.91
C LEU A 325 18.24 -14.25 11.13
N VAL A 326 19.14 -13.32 11.45
CA VAL A 326 20.46 -13.20 10.81
C VAL A 326 21.45 -14.19 11.40
N GLY A 327 21.43 -14.41 12.72
CA GLY A 327 22.35 -15.28 13.44
C GLY A 327 22.03 -16.77 13.35
N SER A 328 20.77 -17.16 13.11
CA SER A 328 20.36 -18.58 13.05
C SER A 328 20.57 -19.25 11.69
N GLY A 329 21.11 -18.54 10.70
CA GLY A 329 21.22 -19.04 9.32
C GLY A 329 19.88 -19.21 8.58
N ALA A 330 18.75 -18.77 9.14
CA ALA A 330 17.42 -18.90 8.52
C ALA A 330 17.17 -17.91 7.36
N SER A 331 18.11 -17.00 7.15
CA SER A 331 18.16 -16.07 6.02
C SER A 331 19.30 -16.48 5.06
N ASP A 332 19.14 -17.60 4.35
CA ASP A 332 20.12 -18.12 3.37
C ASP A 332 20.64 -17.04 2.41
N HIS A 333 19.82 -16.03 2.10
CA HIS A 333 20.20 -14.93 1.21
C HIS A 333 21.32 -14.03 1.73
N HIS A 334 21.41 -13.82 3.05
CA HIS A 334 22.43 -12.92 3.59
C HIS A 334 23.82 -13.55 3.47
N GLU A 335 23.94 -14.84 3.78
CA GLU A 335 25.19 -15.59 3.76
C GLU A 335 25.60 -16.05 2.36
N GLU A 336 24.65 -16.50 1.55
CA GLU A 336 24.96 -17.08 0.22
C GLU A 336 25.04 -16.04 -0.89
N VAL A 337 24.37 -14.89 -0.75
CA VAL A 337 24.23 -13.90 -1.83
C VAL A 337 24.82 -12.55 -1.44
N VAL A 338 24.32 -11.95 -0.35
CA VAL A 338 24.63 -10.54 -0.01
C VAL A 338 26.07 -10.37 0.44
N LEU A 339 26.51 -11.09 1.48
CA LEU A 339 27.86 -10.94 2.04
C LEU A 339 28.97 -11.26 1.01
N PRO A 340 28.91 -12.38 0.25
CA PRO A 340 29.91 -12.65 -0.79
C PRO A 340 29.97 -11.55 -1.85
N GLY A 341 28.81 -11.03 -2.28
CA GLY A 341 28.74 -9.91 -3.23
C GLY A 341 29.35 -8.62 -2.68
N VAL A 342 29.04 -8.28 -1.43
CA VAL A 342 29.60 -7.11 -0.74
C VAL A 342 31.11 -7.20 -0.61
N LEU A 343 31.64 -8.33 -0.15
CA LEU A 343 33.09 -8.53 -0.01
C LEU A 343 33.81 -8.43 -1.36
N ARG A 344 33.21 -8.97 -2.43
CA ARG A 344 33.76 -8.87 -3.78
C ARG A 344 33.77 -7.43 -4.31
N LEU A 345 32.71 -6.66 -4.08
CA LEU A 345 32.64 -5.25 -4.49
C LEU A 345 33.57 -4.36 -3.67
N LEU A 346 33.64 -4.59 -2.36
CA LEU A 346 34.56 -3.91 -1.44
C LEU A 346 36.02 -4.27 -1.72
N ALA A 347 36.29 -5.50 -2.16
CA ALA A 347 37.61 -6.14 -2.29
C ALA A 347 38.61 -5.66 -1.20
N PRO A 348 38.36 -6.03 0.07
CA PRO A 348 39.11 -5.52 1.21
C PRO A 348 40.53 -6.09 1.29
N HIS A 349 41.42 -5.31 1.90
CA HIS A 349 42.79 -5.71 2.20
C HIS A 349 43.10 -5.50 3.70
N ARG A 350 43.99 -6.33 4.22
CA ARG A 350 44.46 -6.26 5.61
C ARG A 350 45.00 -4.85 5.92
N GLY A 351 44.64 -4.32 7.09
CA GLY A 351 45.08 -3.01 7.57
C GLY A 351 44.17 -1.84 7.17
N GLN A 352 43.29 -2.03 6.18
CA GLN A 352 42.30 -1.02 5.80
C GLN A 352 41.31 -0.71 6.93
N SER A 353 40.76 0.49 6.94
CA SER A 353 39.65 0.87 7.81
C SER A 353 38.31 0.83 7.07
N PHE A 354 37.27 0.36 7.76
CA PHE A 354 35.91 0.22 7.23
C PHE A 354 34.86 0.89 8.13
N LEU A 355 33.95 1.64 7.52
CA LEU A 355 32.76 2.19 8.15
C LEU A 355 31.50 1.42 7.73
N ASP A 356 30.80 0.83 8.69
CA ASP A 356 29.53 0.14 8.48
C ASP A 356 28.36 1.06 8.89
N VAL A 357 27.60 1.55 7.92
CA VAL A 357 26.52 2.52 8.11
C VAL A 357 25.21 1.79 8.31
N ALA A 358 24.57 2.00 9.47
CA ALA A 358 23.45 1.19 9.95
C ALA A 358 23.85 -0.29 10.05
N SER A 359 24.89 -0.52 10.87
CA SER A 359 25.61 -1.79 10.98
C SER A 359 24.80 -2.97 11.55
N GLY A 360 23.62 -2.70 12.13
CA GLY A 360 22.77 -3.67 12.77
C GLY A 360 23.50 -4.48 13.84
N GLU A 361 23.40 -5.81 13.77
CA GLU A 361 24.11 -6.70 14.68
C GLU A 361 25.60 -6.89 14.32
N GLY A 362 26.16 -6.12 13.39
CA GLY A 362 27.60 -6.05 13.12
C GLY A 362 28.21 -7.27 12.43
N ARG A 363 27.43 -8.06 11.70
CA ARG A 363 27.90 -9.26 10.98
C ARG A 363 29.02 -8.94 9.97
N LEU A 364 28.79 -7.95 9.10
CA LEU A 364 29.78 -7.55 8.10
C LEU A 364 31.09 -7.06 8.74
N CYS A 365 30.99 -6.29 9.82
CA CYS A 365 32.16 -5.87 10.61
C CYS A 365 32.98 -7.05 11.14
N ARG A 366 32.33 -8.14 11.60
CA ARG A 366 33.04 -9.35 12.07
C ARG A 366 33.73 -10.09 10.92
N ASP A 367 33.04 -10.24 9.79
CA ASP A 367 33.59 -10.92 8.63
C ASP A 367 34.81 -10.15 8.06
N LEU A 368 34.75 -8.82 8.04
CA LEU A 368 35.86 -7.96 7.64
C LEU A 368 37.01 -7.94 8.66
N ALA A 369 36.70 -7.96 9.96
CA ALA A 369 37.73 -8.08 11.01
C ALA A 369 38.52 -9.39 10.90
N ALA A 370 37.87 -10.50 10.52
CA ALA A 370 38.55 -11.76 10.24
C ALA A 370 39.53 -11.68 9.05
N LEU A 371 39.33 -10.72 8.14
CA LEU A 371 40.25 -10.41 7.04
C LEU A 371 41.32 -9.37 7.44
N GLY A 372 41.35 -8.96 8.71
CA GLY A 372 42.29 -7.98 9.26
C GLY A 372 41.95 -6.54 8.89
N VAL A 373 40.68 -6.23 8.61
CA VAL A 373 40.18 -4.87 8.39
C VAL A 373 39.70 -4.26 9.71
N ARG A 374 40.10 -3.03 10.00
CA ARG A 374 39.67 -2.31 11.21
C ARG A 374 38.28 -1.72 11.00
N CYS A 375 37.28 -2.32 11.62
CA CYS A 375 35.87 -1.97 11.39
C CYS A 375 35.30 -1.06 12.48
N THR A 376 34.53 -0.06 12.06
CA THR A 376 33.68 0.77 12.92
C THR A 376 32.25 0.70 12.41
N GLY A 377 31.33 0.16 13.20
CA GLY A 377 29.90 0.14 12.90
C GLY A 377 29.16 1.27 13.62
N VAL A 378 28.24 1.92 12.90
CA VAL A 378 27.33 2.93 13.43
C VAL A 378 25.90 2.42 13.29
N ASP A 379 25.12 2.49 14.35
CA ASP A 379 23.69 2.17 14.32
C ASP A 379 22.91 2.97 15.36
N ALA A 380 21.65 3.28 15.07
CA ALA A 380 20.78 4.00 15.99
C ALA A 380 20.20 3.06 17.09
N SER A 381 20.22 1.74 16.88
CA SER A 381 19.68 0.77 17.82
C SER A 381 20.73 0.33 18.84
N ALA A 382 20.58 0.78 20.08
CA ALA A 382 21.40 0.35 21.21
C ALA A 382 21.40 -1.18 21.39
N LYS A 383 20.24 -1.83 21.15
CA LYS A 383 20.10 -3.28 21.30
C LYS A 383 20.82 -4.06 20.21
N LEU A 384 20.76 -3.63 18.95
CA LEU A 384 21.52 -4.24 17.86
C LEU A 384 23.02 -4.10 18.09
N LEU A 385 23.48 -2.93 18.57
CA LEU A 385 24.89 -2.73 18.92
C LEU A 385 25.32 -3.59 20.13
N ALA A 386 24.43 -3.82 21.09
CA ALA A 386 24.70 -4.76 22.18
C ALA A 386 24.88 -6.19 21.65
N ALA A 387 24.06 -6.63 20.69
CA ALA A 387 24.25 -7.91 19.99
C ALA A 387 25.57 -7.95 19.20
N ALA A 388 25.91 -6.87 18.50
CA ALA A 388 27.15 -6.74 17.75
C ALA A 388 28.40 -6.87 18.63
N ARG A 389 28.40 -6.18 19.77
CA ARG A 389 29.47 -6.28 20.78
C ARG A 389 29.57 -7.68 21.37
N ARG A 390 28.43 -8.34 21.66
CA ARG A 390 28.42 -9.74 22.14
C ARG A 390 29.00 -10.70 21.10
N GLY A 391 28.57 -10.61 19.84
CA GLY A 391 29.05 -11.45 18.74
C GLY A 391 30.54 -11.26 18.44
N SER A 392 31.11 -10.12 18.82
CA SER A 392 32.52 -9.79 18.58
C SER A 392 33.45 -10.16 19.74
N ARG A 393 32.93 -10.76 20.84
CA ARG A 393 33.74 -11.09 22.03
C ARG A 393 34.87 -12.07 21.77
N ALA A 394 34.69 -13.00 20.83
CA ALA A 394 35.69 -14.00 20.47
C ALA A 394 36.85 -13.41 19.63
N ILE A 395 36.68 -12.21 19.07
CA ILE A 395 37.71 -11.52 18.30
C ILE A 395 38.72 -10.88 19.28
N PRO A 396 40.04 -11.02 19.06
CA PRO A 396 41.07 -10.38 19.88
C PRO A 396 40.81 -8.88 20.05
N VAL A 397 41.10 -8.34 21.24
CA VAL A 397 40.74 -6.95 21.60
C VAL A 397 41.27 -5.93 20.58
N ASN A 398 42.47 -6.15 20.04
CA ASN A 398 43.09 -5.23 19.06
C ASN A 398 42.45 -5.28 17.67
N ASP A 399 41.82 -6.41 17.32
CA ASP A 399 41.16 -6.63 16.02
C ASP A 399 39.64 -6.48 16.10
N ARG A 400 39.10 -6.28 17.32
CA ARG A 400 37.67 -6.24 17.57
C ARG A 400 37.04 -5.00 16.92
N PRO A 401 35.92 -5.15 16.17
CA PRO A 401 35.18 -4.01 15.65
C PRO A 401 34.72 -3.04 16.75
N LYS A 402 34.78 -1.74 16.43
CA LYS A 402 34.20 -0.68 17.25
C LYS A 402 32.74 -0.47 16.86
N PHE A 403 31.88 -0.16 17.82
CA PHE A 403 30.45 0.06 17.59
C PHE A 403 30.01 1.33 18.31
N VAL A 404 29.45 2.27 17.55
CA VAL A 404 29.02 3.60 18.00
C VAL A 404 27.51 3.73 17.84
N GLU A 405 26.83 4.10 18.92
CA GLU A 405 25.39 4.39 18.91
C GLU A 405 25.19 5.80 18.40
N ALA A 406 24.65 5.93 17.19
CA ALA A 406 24.33 7.21 16.59
C ALA A 406 23.42 7.06 15.37
N ASP A 407 22.76 8.16 15.02
CA ASP A 407 22.04 8.27 13.77
C ASP A 407 23.03 8.43 12.60
N ALA A 408 22.82 7.65 11.53
CA ALA A 408 23.63 7.77 10.31
C ALA A 408 23.50 9.15 9.64
N ARG A 409 22.40 9.89 9.90
CA ARG A 409 22.17 11.26 9.43
C ARG A 409 23.14 12.27 10.05
N ASP A 410 23.73 11.93 11.20
CA ASP A 410 24.64 12.80 11.96
C ASP A 410 26.13 12.59 11.62
N LEU A 411 26.44 11.80 10.60
CA LEU A 411 27.83 11.60 10.15
C LEU A 411 28.43 12.86 9.50
N PRO A 412 29.72 13.16 9.72
CA PRO A 412 30.68 12.45 10.56
C PRO A 412 30.59 12.82 12.05
N GLY A 413 29.76 13.78 12.45
CA GLY A 413 29.71 14.34 13.81
C GLY A 413 29.58 13.26 14.90
N ALA A 414 28.84 12.19 14.63
CA ALA A 414 28.74 11.01 15.49
C ALA A 414 30.07 10.26 15.77
N LEU A 415 31.05 10.40 14.88
CA LEU A 415 32.35 9.71 14.94
C LEU A 415 33.51 10.63 15.37
N VAL A 416 33.31 11.94 15.32
CA VAL A 416 34.34 12.93 15.65
C VAL A 416 34.27 13.22 17.15
N GLN A 417 35.21 12.67 17.91
CA GLN A 417 35.48 13.11 19.28
C GLN A 417 36.87 13.74 19.32
N GLY A 418 36.93 15.08 19.29
CA GLY A 418 38.18 15.84 19.22
C GLY A 418 38.75 16.00 17.81
N ASP A 419 39.98 16.50 17.72
CA ASP A 419 40.60 16.95 16.46
C ASP A 419 41.19 15.80 15.59
N ASP A 420 41.21 14.55 16.09
CA ASP A 420 41.91 13.42 15.47
C ASP A 420 41.01 12.48 14.64
N PHE A 421 40.07 13.01 13.86
CA PHE A 421 39.26 12.17 12.96
C PHE A 421 40.08 11.63 11.78
N GLN A 422 40.10 10.31 11.62
CA GLN A 422 40.77 9.63 10.50
C GLN A 422 39.74 9.03 9.54
N PRO A 423 39.70 9.46 8.26
CA PRO A 423 38.78 8.91 7.28
C PRO A 423 39.00 7.43 6.98
N PHE A 424 37.95 6.75 6.54
CA PHE A 424 37.91 5.33 6.25
C PHE A 424 38.33 5.03 4.80
N ASP A 425 39.01 3.90 4.59
CA ASP A 425 39.34 3.40 3.24
C ASP A 425 38.10 2.86 2.51
N LEU A 426 37.19 2.25 3.28
CA LEU A 426 36.01 1.55 2.80
C LEU A 426 34.78 1.95 3.62
N ALA A 427 33.61 1.89 3.00
CA ALA A 427 32.32 2.00 3.68
C ALA A 427 31.29 1.02 3.12
N GLY A 428 30.29 0.67 3.92
CA GLY A 428 29.19 -0.19 3.52
C GLY A 428 27.86 0.25 4.12
N CYS A 429 26.77 0.02 3.40
CA CYS A 429 25.41 0.11 3.94
C CYS A 429 24.57 -1.02 3.34
N VAL A 430 24.35 -2.08 4.12
CA VAL A 430 23.75 -3.32 3.65
C VAL A 430 22.30 -3.41 4.11
N LEU A 431 21.36 -3.39 3.15
CA LEU A 431 19.92 -3.56 3.38
C LEU A 431 19.29 -2.58 4.40
N ALA A 432 19.93 -1.44 4.63
CA ALA A 432 19.47 -0.44 5.58
C ALA A 432 19.12 0.91 4.93
N MET A 433 19.80 1.31 3.84
CA MET A 433 19.66 2.64 3.23
C MET A 433 18.22 3.00 2.82
N MET A 434 17.41 2.02 2.41
CA MET A 434 15.99 2.24 2.09
C MET A 434 15.13 2.58 3.31
N ASN A 435 15.64 2.34 4.53
CA ASN A 435 14.96 2.59 5.81
C ASN A 435 15.48 3.85 6.50
N ILE A 436 16.18 4.73 5.77
CA ILE A 436 16.68 5.99 6.31
C ILE A 436 16.14 7.14 5.45
N ASP A 437 15.66 8.19 6.10
CA ASP A 437 15.13 9.41 5.48
C ASP A 437 15.40 10.61 6.40
N PRO A 438 15.83 11.76 5.86
CA PRO A 438 16.23 12.00 4.46
C PRO A 438 17.52 11.25 4.07
N LEU A 439 17.69 10.96 2.77
CA LEU A 439 18.83 10.21 2.24
C LEU A 439 20.10 11.05 2.14
N GLU A 440 19.94 12.32 1.79
CA GLU A 440 21.03 13.23 1.42
C GLU A 440 22.02 13.46 2.56
N PRO A 441 21.61 13.73 3.82
CA PRO A 441 22.56 13.94 4.92
C PRO A 441 23.43 12.72 5.19
N VAL A 442 22.87 11.51 5.05
CA VAL A 442 23.60 10.25 5.22
C VAL A 442 24.72 10.15 4.20
N LEU A 443 24.39 10.31 2.91
CA LEU A 443 25.39 10.17 1.83
C LEU A 443 26.47 11.25 1.91
N GLN A 444 26.10 12.49 2.25
CA GLN A 444 27.05 13.57 2.49
C GLN A 444 27.95 13.29 3.71
N GLY A 445 27.39 12.73 4.78
CA GLY A 445 28.14 12.31 5.96
C GLY A 445 29.16 11.24 5.63
N VAL A 446 28.74 10.18 4.91
CA VAL A 446 29.63 9.11 4.45
C VAL A 446 30.72 9.66 3.53
N ALA A 447 30.40 10.59 2.64
CA ALA A 447 31.39 11.24 1.77
C ALA A 447 32.48 12.00 2.55
N ARG A 448 32.15 12.55 3.72
CA ARG A 448 33.12 13.18 4.64
C ARG A 448 33.89 12.15 5.46
N CYS A 449 33.33 10.97 5.68
CA CYS A 449 33.99 9.88 6.39
C CYS A 449 34.94 9.05 5.53
N VAL A 450 34.80 9.04 4.20
CA VAL A 450 35.57 8.16 3.31
C VAL A 450 36.68 8.94 2.58
N LYS A 451 37.88 8.36 2.51
CA LYS A 451 39.02 8.95 1.79
C LYS A 451 38.72 9.12 0.29
N PRO A 452 39.31 10.11 -0.40
CA PRO A 452 39.35 10.12 -1.87
C PRO A 452 39.90 8.80 -2.40
N GLY A 453 39.25 8.23 -3.42
CA GLY A 453 39.53 6.88 -3.95
C GLY A 453 38.98 5.73 -3.10
N GLY A 454 38.45 6.00 -1.91
CA GLY A 454 37.80 5.01 -1.05
C GLY A 454 36.49 4.50 -1.64
N ARG A 455 36.13 3.25 -1.32
CA ARG A 455 34.98 2.55 -1.89
C ARG A 455 33.83 2.47 -0.91
N PHE A 456 32.63 2.81 -1.37
CA PHE A 456 31.39 2.69 -0.63
C PHE A 456 30.46 1.71 -1.34
N VAL A 457 30.06 0.63 -0.66
CA VAL A 457 29.13 -0.37 -1.21
C VAL A 457 27.76 -0.23 -0.55
N ILE A 458 26.72 -0.06 -1.37
CA ILE A 458 25.32 -0.02 -0.91
C ILE A 458 24.60 -1.24 -1.47
N VAL A 459 23.89 -1.96 -0.61
CA VAL A 459 23.00 -3.05 -1.04
C VAL A 459 21.56 -2.72 -0.67
N LEU A 460 20.67 -2.80 -1.65
CA LEU A 460 19.25 -2.55 -1.52
C LEU A 460 18.46 -3.82 -1.83
N LEU A 461 17.26 -3.95 -1.26
CA LEU A 461 16.21 -4.69 -1.94
C LEU A 461 15.95 -4.00 -3.27
N HIS A 462 15.86 -4.78 -4.36
CA HIS A 462 15.82 -4.21 -5.70
C HIS A 462 14.66 -3.21 -5.86
N PRO A 463 14.92 -1.90 -6.09
CA PRO A 463 13.89 -0.87 -6.01
C PRO A 463 12.83 -0.99 -7.12
N ALA A 464 13.13 -1.69 -8.22
CA ALA A 464 12.14 -1.94 -9.28
C ALA A 464 11.28 -3.19 -9.05
N PHE A 465 11.79 -4.18 -8.29
CA PHE A 465 11.18 -5.52 -8.23
C PHE A 465 10.79 -5.97 -6.83
N ARG A 466 11.26 -5.28 -5.78
CA ARG A 466 11.09 -5.68 -4.37
C ARG A 466 10.51 -4.60 -3.48
N SER A 467 9.99 -3.53 -4.05
CA SER A 467 9.31 -2.49 -3.30
C SER A 467 7.99 -2.99 -2.71
N PRO A 468 7.86 -3.04 -1.37
CA PRO A 468 6.65 -3.54 -0.70
C PRO A 468 5.41 -2.74 -1.09
N GLY A 469 4.31 -3.45 -1.38
CA GLY A 469 3.04 -2.84 -1.78
C GLY A 469 3.03 -2.17 -3.16
N ILE A 470 4.16 -2.17 -3.87
CA ILE A 470 4.32 -1.59 -5.22
C ILE A 470 4.59 -2.69 -6.25
N THR A 471 5.28 -3.76 -5.84
CA THR A 471 5.60 -4.89 -6.70
C THR A 471 4.97 -6.16 -6.16
N ALA A 472 4.45 -7.01 -7.04
CA ALA A 472 3.78 -8.25 -6.65
C ALA A 472 4.08 -9.38 -7.63
N TRP A 473 4.17 -10.61 -7.10
CA TRP A 473 4.22 -11.80 -7.95
C TRP A 473 2.83 -12.07 -8.54
N GLY A 474 2.81 -12.49 -9.80
CA GLY A 474 1.61 -12.89 -10.51
C GLY A 474 1.86 -14.10 -11.39
N TRP A 475 0.76 -14.70 -11.82
CA TRP A 475 0.76 -15.90 -12.64
C TRP A 475 -0.12 -15.69 -13.85
N GLU A 476 0.37 -16.10 -15.02
CA GLU A 476 -0.39 -16.13 -16.25
C GLU A 476 -0.49 -17.57 -16.75
N ARG A 477 -1.69 -17.99 -17.14
CA ARG A 477 -1.93 -19.30 -17.76
C ARG A 477 -2.12 -19.09 -19.26
N GLY A 478 -1.42 -19.86 -20.07
CA GLY A 478 -1.52 -19.83 -21.52
C GLY A 478 -1.43 -21.22 -22.13
N ARG A 479 -1.41 -21.27 -23.46
CA ARG A 479 -1.14 -22.48 -24.24
C ARG A 479 -0.01 -22.21 -25.22
N LYS A 480 0.99 -23.09 -25.29
CA LYS A 480 2.06 -23.04 -26.31
C LYS A 480 2.09 -24.39 -27.01
N GLY A 481 1.78 -24.42 -28.30
CA GLY A 481 1.68 -25.67 -29.08
C GLY A 481 0.64 -26.65 -28.53
N GLY A 482 -0.51 -26.15 -28.04
CA GLY A 482 -1.58 -26.97 -27.45
C GLY A 482 -1.36 -27.41 -26.00
N LYS A 483 -0.14 -27.30 -25.46
CA LYS A 483 0.16 -27.66 -24.06
C LYS A 483 -0.10 -26.47 -23.12
N PRO A 484 -0.70 -26.68 -21.93
CA PRO A 484 -0.85 -25.64 -20.94
C PRO A 484 0.54 -25.19 -20.45
N VAL A 485 0.78 -23.89 -20.52
CA VAL A 485 1.98 -23.25 -19.97
C VAL A 485 1.53 -22.30 -18.89
N MET A 486 2.21 -22.34 -17.75
CA MET A 486 2.05 -21.37 -16.70
C MET A 486 3.30 -20.48 -16.73
N ARG A 487 3.16 -19.18 -16.49
CA ARG A 487 4.27 -18.22 -16.46
C ARG A 487 4.19 -17.40 -15.19
N GLN A 488 5.28 -17.35 -14.43
CA GLN A 488 5.38 -16.41 -13.33
C GLN A 488 5.94 -15.07 -13.82
N TYR A 489 5.36 -13.97 -13.36
CA TYR A 489 5.81 -12.61 -13.65
C TYR A 489 5.83 -11.75 -12.37
N ARG A 490 6.63 -10.68 -12.39
CA ARG A 490 6.63 -9.64 -11.36
C ARG A 490 5.95 -8.40 -11.91
N ARG A 491 4.81 -8.03 -11.35
CA ARG A 491 4.11 -6.79 -11.67
C ARG A 491 4.79 -5.63 -10.92
N VAL A 492 4.98 -4.52 -11.60
CA VAL A 492 5.48 -3.26 -11.02
C VAL A 492 4.38 -2.21 -11.20
N ASP A 493 3.74 -1.80 -10.10
CA ASP A 493 2.58 -0.90 -10.13
C ASP A 493 2.93 0.59 -10.12
N SER A 494 4.15 0.90 -9.68
CA SER A 494 4.78 2.23 -9.67
C SER A 494 6.29 2.05 -9.50
N TYR A 495 7.09 3.03 -9.88
CA TYR A 495 8.55 2.97 -9.68
C TYR A 495 9.18 4.35 -9.52
N LEU A 496 8.80 5.32 -10.35
CA LEU A 496 9.43 6.64 -10.34
C LEU A 496 9.02 7.52 -9.15
N SER A 497 7.89 7.25 -8.48
CA SER A 497 7.36 8.08 -7.39
C SER A 497 7.95 7.70 -6.03
N PRO A 498 8.73 8.56 -5.36
CA PRO A 498 9.21 8.28 -4.00
C PRO A 498 8.06 8.27 -2.99
N LEU A 499 7.98 7.27 -2.11
CA LEU A 499 6.88 7.14 -1.15
C LEU A 499 7.31 6.39 0.14
N PRO A 500 6.96 6.88 1.34
CA PRO A 500 7.11 6.12 2.57
C PRO A 500 6.10 4.97 2.63
N ARG A 501 6.50 3.84 3.25
CA ARG A 501 5.71 2.63 3.40
C ARG A 501 5.95 1.99 4.76
N ALA A 502 4.88 1.75 5.51
CA ALA A 502 4.96 0.89 6.69
C ALA A 502 5.18 -0.57 6.27
N ILE A 503 6.17 -1.23 6.85
CA ILE A 503 6.43 -2.66 6.73
C ILE A 503 6.36 -3.32 8.10
N VAL A 504 5.80 -4.52 8.16
CA VAL A 504 5.82 -5.35 9.38
C VAL A 504 7.18 -6.02 9.45
N MET A 505 7.90 -5.78 10.55
CA MET A 505 9.26 -6.25 10.72
C MET A 505 9.30 -7.71 11.13
N ASN A 506 8.40 -8.17 12.01
CA ASN A 506 8.41 -9.51 12.59
C ASN A 506 7.20 -10.37 12.16
N PRO A 507 6.98 -10.64 10.85
CA PRO A 507 5.76 -11.28 10.36
C PRO A 507 5.50 -12.64 11.00
N GLY A 508 6.54 -13.40 11.35
CA GLY A 508 6.42 -14.68 12.07
C GLY A 508 5.91 -14.53 13.51
N ARG A 509 6.43 -13.60 14.32
CA ARG A 509 5.91 -13.37 15.69
C ARG A 509 4.53 -12.72 15.68
N ALA A 510 4.25 -11.86 14.70
CA ALA A 510 2.92 -11.32 14.44
C ALA A 510 1.92 -12.44 14.11
N ALA A 511 2.32 -13.43 13.31
CA ALA A 511 1.52 -14.62 13.01
C ALA A 511 1.25 -15.52 14.24
N HIS A 512 2.05 -15.40 15.31
CA HIS A 512 1.82 -16.09 16.60
C HIS A 512 1.08 -15.21 17.64
N GLY A 513 0.35 -14.19 17.20
CA GLY A 513 -0.51 -13.38 18.07
C GLY A 513 0.19 -12.34 18.95
N LYS A 514 1.49 -12.08 18.74
CA LYS A 514 2.21 -10.96 19.39
C LYS A 514 2.00 -9.67 18.59
N THR A 515 2.01 -8.52 19.27
CA THR A 515 1.86 -7.21 18.62
C THR A 515 2.85 -7.07 17.45
N PRO A 516 2.38 -6.83 16.21
CA PRO A 516 3.26 -6.64 15.07
C PRO A 516 4.03 -5.34 15.24
N ILE A 517 5.35 -5.40 15.08
CA ILE A 517 6.19 -4.21 15.11
C ILE A 517 6.38 -3.74 13.67
N THR A 518 6.11 -2.47 13.42
CA THR A 518 6.19 -1.87 12.09
C THR A 518 7.29 -0.83 12.04
N THR A 519 8.03 -0.79 10.93
CA THR A 519 8.93 0.33 10.60
C THR A 519 8.52 0.96 9.27
N THR A 520 9.05 2.14 8.99
CA THR A 520 8.89 2.78 7.69
C THR A 520 10.08 2.44 6.80
N THR A 521 9.79 2.05 5.56
CA THR A 521 10.76 1.98 4.46
C THR A 521 10.35 2.99 3.39
N TRP A 522 11.33 3.60 2.74
CA TRP A 522 11.11 4.64 1.74
C TRP A 522 11.46 4.09 0.37
N HIS A 523 10.43 3.92 -0.46
CA HIS A 523 10.65 3.60 -1.87
C HIS A 523 11.22 4.82 -2.58
N ARG A 524 12.31 4.63 -3.32
CA ARG A 524 12.95 5.64 -4.19
C ARG A 524 13.39 4.95 -5.48
N PRO A 525 13.25 5.58 -6.66
CA PRO A 525 13.80 5.01 -7.89
C PRO A 525 15.33 4.98 -7.84
N LEU A 526 15.95 4.13 -8.66
CA LEU A 526 17.41 4.04 -8.77
C LEU A 526 18.06 5.40 -9.06
N GLN A 527 17.41 6.23 -9.88
CA GLN A 527 17.87 7.58 -10.21
C GLN A 527 18.16 8.40 -8.94
N THR A 528 17.27 8.37 -7.95
CA THR A 528 17.47 9.12 -6.70
C THR A 528 18.72 8.68 -5.95
N TYR A 529 18.98 7.37 -5.85
CA TYR A 529 20.19 6.89 -5.19
C TYR A 529 21.47 7.32 -5.92
N VAL A 530 21.47 7.24 -7.26
CA VAL A 530 22.63 7.61 -8.08
C VAL A 530 22.87 9.12 -8.03
N GLU A 531 21.83 9.94 -8.20
CA GLU A 531 21.93 11.40 -8.14
C GLU A 531 22.41 11.87 -6.77
N SER A 532 21.84 11.33 -5.68
CA SER A 532 22.25 11.72 -4.33
C SER A 532 23.69 11.29 -4.01
N LEU A 533 24.16 10.15 -4.55
CA LEU A 533 25.58 9.76 -4.47
C LEU A 533 26.49 10.73 -5.23
N VAL A 534 26.12 11.09 -6.45
CA VAL A 534 26.89 12.03 -7.29
C VAL A 534 26.96 13.40 -6.61
N HIS A 535 25.83 13.91 -6.11
CA HIS A 535 25.79 15.18 -5.37
C HIS A 535 26.62 15.15 -4.08
N ALA A 536 26.73 14.00 -3.43
CA ALA A 536 27.60 13.82 -2.26
C ALA A 536 29.10 13.70 -2.63
N GLY A 537 29.46 13.67 -3.91
CA GLY A 537 30.86 13.58 -4.36
C GLY A 537 31.37 12.17 -4.59
N PHE A 538 30.48 11.22 -4.91
CA PHE A 538 30.85 9.88 -5.33
C PHE A 538 30.68 9.65 -6.85
N VAL A 539 31.38 8.65 -7.38
CA VAL A 539 31.13 8.05 -8.71
C VAL A 539 30.61 6.65 -8.51
N VAL A 540 29.44 6.34 -9.07
CA VAL A 540 29.00 4.94 -9.17
C VAL A 540 29.81 4.28 -10.29
N ASP A 541 30.71 3.36 -9.93
CA ASP A 541 31.62 2.69 -10.88
C ASP A 541 31.28 1.21 -11.10
N ALA A 542 30.39 0.64 -10.28
CA ALA A 542 29.80 -0.66 -10.51
C ALA A 542 28.33 -0.71 -10.05
N LEU A 543 27.53 -1.49 -10.78
CA LEU A 543 26.15 -1.83 -10.46
C LEU A 543 25.95 -3.32 -10.73
N GLU A 544 25.38 -4.03 -9.77
CA GLU A 544 25.07 -5.45 -9.89
C GLU A 544 23.66 -5.77 -9.43
N GLU A 545 23.01 -6.71 -10.11
CA GLU A 545 21.70 -7.23 -9.79
C GLU A 545 21.80 -8.68 -9.34
N TRP A 546 21.41 -8.98 -8.10
CA TRP A 546 21.59 -10.31 -7.52
C TRP A 546 20.28 -11.07 -7.35
N THR A 547 20.28 -12.30 -7.82
CA THR A 547 19.13 -13.23 -7.78
C THR A 547 19.16 -14.15 -6.57
N SER A 548 18.05 -14.81 -6.30
CA SER A 548 17.93 -15.81 -5.23
C SER A 548 18.49 -17.16 -5.69
N HIS A 549 19.31 -17.82 -4.86
CA HIS A 549 19.79 -19.19 -5.11
C HIS A 549 18.81 -20.28 -4.63
N ARG A 550 17.74 -19.90 -3.92
CA ARG A 550 16.71 -20.83 -3.44
C ARG A 550 16.07 -21.58 -4.59
N ARG A 551 15.79 -22.87 -4.35
CA ARG A 551 15.01 -23.72 -5.23
C ARG A 551 13.66 -24.00 -4.59
N SER A 552 12.59 -23.87 -5.38
CA SER A 552 11.27 -24.32 -4.99
C SER A 552 11.22 -25.84 -4.91
N ASP A 553 10.43 -26.34 -3.95
CA ASP A 553 10.11 -27.77 -3.82
C ASP A 553 9.47 -28.32 -5.10
N PRO A 554 9.62 -29.63 -5.38
CA PRO A 554 9.03 -30.25 -6.56
C PRO A 554 7.51 -30.01 -6.63
N GLY A 555 7.05 -29.49 -7.78
CA GLY A 555 5.63 -29.19 -7.96
C GLY A 555 5.32 -28.54 -9.31
N PRO A 556 4.03 -28.38 -9.66
CA PRO A 556 3.61 -27.85 -10.96
C PRO A 556 4.03 -26.40 -11.20
N ARG A 557 4.41 -25.67 -10.15
CA ARG A 557 4.91 -24.29 -10.21
C ARG A 557 6.43 -24.18 -10.16
N ALA A 558 7.11 -25.23 -9.70
CA ALA A 558 8.53 -25.19 -9.33
C ALA A 558 9.43 -24.74 -10.49
N VAL A 559 9.18 -25.23 -11.70
CA VAL A 559 9.97 -24.87 -12.89
C VAL A 559 9.95 -23.36 -13.15
N GLU A 560 8.76 -22.75 -13.12
CA GLU A 560 8.60 -21.32 -13.38
C GLU A 560 8.99 -20.44 -12.20
N GLU A 561 8.77 -20.89 -10.96
CA GLU A 561 9.29 -20.21 -9.77
C GLU A 561 10.81 -20.15 -9.79
N ASN A 562 11.45 -21.28 -10.10
CA ASN A 562 12.90 -21.36 -10.22
C ASN A 562 13.41 -20.52 -11.39
N ARG A 563 12.69 -20.49 -12.53
CA ARG A 563 13.00 -19.57 -13.63
C ARG A 563 12.93 -18.12 -13.16
N ALA A 564 11.82 -17.70 -12.56
CA ALA A 564 11.63 -16.32 -12.11
C ALA A 564 12.65 -15.90 -11.04
N ARG A 565 13.05 -16.81 -10.13
CA ARG A 565 14.12 -16.56 -9.15
C ARG A 565 15.47 -16.26 -9.80
N ARG A 566 15.79 -16.90 -10.92
CA ARG A 566 17.01 -16.68 -11.72
C ARG A 566 16.96 -15.44 -12.61
N GLU A 567 15.77 -14.96 -12.94
CA GLU A 567 15.59 -13.88 -13.94
C GLU A 567 15.20 -12.54 -13.32
N ILE A 568 14.59 -12.53 -12.12
CA ILE A 568 14.07 -11.32 -11.49
C ILE A 568 14.84 -11.07 -10.19
N PRO A 569 15.73 -10.06 -10.17
CA PRO A 569 16.66 -9.87 -9.06
C PRO A 569 15.94 -9.54 -7.75
N LEU A 570 16.59 -9.93 -6.66
CA LEU A 570 16.17 -9.66 -5.29
C LEU A 570 16.91 -8.45 -4.74
N PHE A 571 18.19 -8.31 -5.06
CA PHE A 571 19.01 -7.22 -4.56
C PHE A 571 19.59 -6.40 -5.71
N LEU A 572 19.84 -5.13 -5.41
CA LEU A 572 20.65 -4.24 -6.22
C LEU A 572 21.84 -3.81 -5.37
N ALA A 573 23.04 -3.96 -5.90
CA ALA A 573 24.26 -3.48 -5.28
C ALA A 573 24.89 -2.38 -6.13
N LEU A 574 25.32 -1.31 -5.47
CA LEU A 574 26.06 -0.20 -6.07
C LEU A 574 27.42 -0.12 -5.39
N ARG A 575 28.47 0.01 -6.19
CA ARG A 575 29.77 0.47 -5.71
C ARG A 575 29.98 1.90 -6.15
N ALA A 576 30.27 2.73 -5.18
CA ALA A 576 30.58 4.13 -5.37
C ALA A 576 32.00 4.42 -4.90
N VAL A 577 32.75 5.26 -5.63
CA VAL A 577 34.11 5.66 -5.31
C VAL A 577 34.12 7.15 -4.97
N ARG A 578 34.74 7.51 -3.85
CA ARG A 578 34.82 8.91 -3.43
C ARG A 578 35.75 9.69 -4.37
N ARG A 579 35.25 10.77 -4.95
CA ARG A 579 36.07 11.70 -5.77
C ARG A 579 37.01 12.55 -4.93
#